data_AF-A0A955MMN8-F1
#
_entry.id   AF-A0A955MMN8-F1
#
_cell.length_a   1.000
_cell.length_b   1.000
_cell.length_c   1.000
_cell.angle_alpha   90.00
_cell.angle_beta   90.00
_cell.angle_gamma   90.00
#
_symmetry.space_group_name_H-M   'P 1'
#
loop_
_entity.id
_entity.type
_entity.pdbx_description
1 polymer ?
#
loop_
_entity_poly.entity_id
_entity_poly.type
_entity_poly.pdbx_seq_one_letter_code
_entity_poly.pdbx_strand_id
1 'polypeptide(L)'
;MKAAPMILGGRVATVLFAITICCQQSLAYTPILTIHDNLVRWDLEEKTRDQPNIIEGSVEFFINRAGTHDVEDDGDGTGGEFDILRHGFRAWEKLASSNIDFNDLKLTDQTLAIDADETNVILFDDNNYSGIFPVGTGVIAVTLLTFEEEEYSGVLDGNITDADLVFNDRDFDFGSNIEGKFIKKPGTDQSKGLGFQIPIDLLSVATHEIGHICGLDHSFQQNVVEEPISIRYPTLFPYLYSGDTQARSLEQDDIAGVTELYPHDEFNDKYNGSISGRVTMPNPDPDEAPIPLFGVDIIAYQNGAPVVSTITRTNGVYRMYGVPAGEYILRAQVISPANTGLIQEVALNFQSEYYPAAGLTSDASAITVIAGRRRSNLNFETASDVAPDFFEPNDNAGAATDLAVDGPRMIHQFYREGDEDWVRFEAQAGHAYRLTTDNLSVFADPLMDLFGADGETLIASDDDIDANFGNLAPRIEFTADTTGPHFVRLADVDDFFGFGTSFEFYIQDLGQTDMFDANLDGSIDAMDLLEYAANWGGPTKEDRSPRVQVNSKFLLEMIRNLKGN
;
A
#
# COMPACT_ATOMS: atom_id res chain seq x y z
N MET A 1 -13.80 -8.51 5.13
CA MET A 1 -14.79 -8.84 4.08
C MET A 1 -16.02 -9.51 4.67
N LYS A 2 -17.19 -9.42 4.02
CA LYS A 2 -18.30 -10.38 4.26
C LYS A 2 -18.29 -11.36 3.10
N ALA A 3 -18.05 -12.63 3.38
CA ALA A 3 -17.93 -13.63 2.35
C ALA A 3 -19.30 -13.98 1.75
N ALA A 4 -19.36 -14.21 0.44
CA ALA A 4 -20.61 -14.50 -0.27
C ALA A 4 -20.94 -16.00 -0.14
N PRO A 5 -22.12 -16.40 0.37
CA PRO A 5 -22.44 -17.81 0.52
C PRO A 5 -22.65 -18.45 -0.86
N MET A 6 -21.82 -19.44 -1.19
CA MET A 6 -22.04 -20.33 -2.34
C MET A 6 -22.59 -21.66 -1.80
N ILE A 7 -23.86 -21.96 -2.10
CA ILE A 7 -24.46 -23.24 -1.71
C ILE A 7 -23.98 -24.32 -2.68
N LEU A 8 -22.99 -25.11 -2.25
CA LEU A 8 -22.59 -26.36 -2.88
C LEU A 8 -22.65 -27.48 -1.83
N GLY A 9 -23.35 -28.57 -2.14
CA GLY A 9 -23.18 -29.82 -1.39
C GLY A 9 -23.78 -29.92 0.03
N GLY A 10 -24.80 -29.16 0.41
CA GLY A 10 -25.63 -29.47 1.61
C GLY A 10 -24.99 -29.25 2.99
N ARG A 11 -23.81 -28.62 3.05
CA ARG A 11 -23.29 -27.88 4.21
C ARG A 11 -23.03 -26.45 3.75
N VAL A 12 -23.33 -25.46 4.59
CA VAL A 12 -23.03 -24.05 4.27
C VAL A 12 -21.54 -23.85 4.55
N ALA A 13 -20.72 -23.95 3.51
CA ALA A 13 -19.32 -23.57 3.53
C ALA A 13 -19.17 -22.32 2.66
N THR A 14 -18.49 -21.30 3.17
CA THR A 14 -18.31 -20.04 2.47
C THR A 14 -16.90 -19.99 1.90
N VAL A 15 -16.81 -19.93 0.57
CA VAL A 15 -15.56 -19.90 -0.21
C VAL A 15 -15.31 -18.47 -0.67
N LEU A 16 -14.13 -17.92 -0.35
CA LEU A 16 -13.73 -16.58 -0.75
C LEU A 16 -12.79 -16.65 -1.97
N PHE A 17 -13.05 -15.85 -3.00
CA PHE A 17 -12.15 -15.63 -4.14
C PHE A 17 -11.53 -14.24 -4.06
N ALA A 18 -10.20 -14.17 -3.96
CA ALA A 18 -9.45 -12.93 -4.04
C ALA A 18 -9.01 -12.68 -5.50
N ILE A 19 -9.73 -11.82 -6.22
CA ILE A 19 -9.40 -11.39 -7.59
C ILE A 19 -9.78 -9.91 -7.69
N THR A 20 -8.95 -9.00 -8.24
CA THR A 20 -9.34 -7.82 -9.07
C THR A 20 -8.15 -6.89 -9.44
N ILE A 21 -8.41 -6.07 -10.47
CA ILE A 21 -7.61 -5.14 -11.30
C ILE A 21 -7.31 -3.77 -10.61
N CYS A 22 -6.21 -3.13 -11.02
CA CYS A 22 -5.51 -1.94 -10.46
C CYS A 22 -6.29 -0.61 -10.40
N CYS A 23 -6.24 0.11 -9.26
CA CYS A 23 -5.71 1.51 -9.08
C CYS A 23 -5.94 2.11 -7.65
N GLN A 24 -4.85 2.64 -7.07
CA GLN A 24 -4.61 3.66 -6.01
C GLN A 24 -5.44 3.80 -4.70
N GLN A 25 -4.70 3.73 -3.59
CA GLN A 25 -4.72 4.43 -2.27
C GLN A 25 -5.98 4.46 -1.33
N SER A 26 -6.02 3.51 -0.37
CA SER A 26 -6.27 3.62 1.09
C SER A 26 -6.54 2.21 1.72
N LEU A 27 -5.88 1.86 2.85
CA LEU A 27 -5.03 0.67 2.99
C LEU A 27 -4.88 0.08 4.42
N ALA A 28 -5.35 -1.16 4.65
CA ALA A 28 -5.24 -1.85 5.94
C ALA A 28 -4.76 -3.31 5.87
N TYR A 29 -3.87 -3.78 6.76
CA TYR A 29 -3.86 -5.23 7.07
C TYR A 29 -5.22 -5.58 7.67
N THR A 30 -5.86 -6.61 7.12
CA THR A 30 -7.20 -6.98 7.55
C THR A 30 -7.20 -8.46 7.84
N PRO A 31 -7.27 -8.88 9.12
CA PRO A 31 -7.67 -10.24 9.40
C PRO A 31 -9.02 -10.49 8.72
N ILE A 32 -9.17 -11.62 8.04
CA ILE A 32 -10.47 -12.01 7.50
C ILE A 32 -11.44 -12.10 8.68
N LEU A 33 -12.64 -11.54 8.51
CA LEU A 33 -13.66 -11.55 9.53
C LEU A 33 -14.86 -12.36 9.07
N THR A 34 -15.44 -13.11 9.98
CA THR A 34 -16.77 -13.69 9.77
C THR A 34 -17.84 -12.60 9.70
N ILE A 35 -19.05 -12.93 9.26
CA ILE A 35 -20.22 -12.04 9.29
C ILE A 35 -20.59 -11.53 10.71
N HIS A 36 -20.02 -12.13 11.75
CA HIS A 36 -20.21 -11.77 13.16
C HIS A 36 -19.01 -11.02 13.76
N ASP A 37 -18.09 -10.52 12.93
CA ASP A 37 -16.86 -9.83 13.35
C ASP A 37 -15.86 -10.69 14.16
N ASN A 38 -15.95 -12.03 14.12
CA ASN A 38 -14.88 -12.89 14.67
C ASN A 38 -13.71 -13.00 13.69
N LEU A 39 -12.48 -13.11 14.22
CA LEU A 39 -11.27 -13.33 13.42
C LEU A 39 -11.34 -14.70 12.75
N VAL A 40 -10.95 -14.80 11.48
CA VAL A 40 -10.78 -16.06 10.77
C VAL A 40 -9.33 -16.51 10.89
N ARG A 41 -9.09 -17.68 11.50
CA ARG A 41 -7.76 -18.21 11.81
C ARG A 41 -7.77 -19.70 12.13
N TRP A 42 -6.60 -20.33 12.15
CA TRP A 42 -6.42 -21.70 12.65
C TRP A 42 -6.54 -21.79 14.18
N ASP A 43 -7.05 -22.91 14.68
CA ASP A 43 -7.05 -23.23 16.11
C ASP A 43 -5.81 -24.08 16.46
N LEU A 44 -4.71 -23.40 16.85
CA LEU A 44 -3.43 -24.06 17.12
C LEU A 44 -3.38 -24.80 18.47
N GLU A 45 -4.43 -24.75 19.31
CA GLU A 45 -4.37 -25.33 20.66
C GLU A 45 -4.71 -26.82 20.73
N GLU A 46 -5.22 -27.44 19.65
CA GLU A 46 -5.58 -28.86 19.44
C GLU A 46 -6.55 -29.51 20.44
N LYS A 47 -6.76 -28.88 21.59
CA LYS A 47 -7.48 -29.46 22.75
C LYS A 47 -8.98 -29.27 22.65
N THR A 48 -9.41 -28.38 21.78
CA THR A 48 -10.79 -27.91 21.62
C THR A 48 -11.52 -28.73 20.57
N ARG A 49 -10.83 -29.27 19.55
CA ARG A 49 -11.45 -29.84 18.34
C ARG A 49 -10.58 -30.92 17.67
N ASP A 50 -11.25 -31.82 16.94
CA ASP A 50 -10.61 -32.79 16.05
C ASP A 50 -10.38 -32.10 14.70
N GLN A 51 -9.18 -31.54 14.49
CA GLN A 51 -8.75 -30.92 13.23
C GLN A 51 -7.55 -31.71 12.69
N PRO A 52 -7.73 -32.55 11.65
CA PRO A 52 -6.67 -33.45 11.19
C PRO A 52 -5.51 -32.72 10.49
N ASN A 53 -5.72 -31.47 10.10
CA ASN A 53 -4.73 -30.59 9.48
C ASN A 53 -3.98 -29.70 10.47
N ILE A 54 -4.13 -29.91 11.79
CA ILE A 54 -3.29 -29.31 12.83
C ILE A 54 -2.62 -30.44 13.64
N ILE A 55 -1.28 -30.46 13.69
CA ILE A 55 -0.50 -31.44 14.48
C ILE A 55 0.63 -30.74 15.25
N GLU A 56 0.69 -31.03 16.54
CA GLU A 56 1.51 -30.35 17.55
C GLU A 56 1.43 -28.80 17.51
N GLY A 57 0.29 -28.25 17.09
CA GLY A 57 0.05 -26.81 16.97
C GLY A 57 0.58 -26.18 15.66
N SER A 58 0.97 -27.01 14.69
CA SER A 58 1.42 -26.57 13.36
C SER A 58 0.38 -26.91 12.30
N VAL A 59 0.21 -26.04 11.30
CA VAL A 59 -0.67 -26.25 10.16
C VAL A 59 -0.01 -27.20 9.18
N GLU A 60 -0.65 -28.34 8.93
CA GLU A 60 -0.18 -29.36 8.00
C GLU A 60 -0.48 -28.98 6.56
N PHE A 61 0.46 -29.18 5.64
CA PHE A 61 0.21 -28.98 4.22
C PHE A 61 0.97 -30.00 3.35
N PHE A 62 0.42 -30.26 2.17
CA PHE A 62 1.07 -31.02 1.11
C PHE A 62 1.36 -30.14 -0.11
N ILE A 63 2.39 -30.52 -0.87
CA ILE A 63 2.64 -29.93 -2.18
C ILE A 63 2.32 -30.98 -3.26
N ASN A 64 1.51 -30.64 -4.25
CA ASN A 64 1.21 -31.53 -5.35
C ASN A 64 2.48 -31.82 -6.18
N ARG A 65 2.74 -33.11 -6.45
CA ARG A 65 3.94 -33.60 -7.15
C ARG A 65 4.05 -33.12 -8.60
N ALA A 66 2.95 -32.71 -9.24
CA ALA A 66 2.99 -32.23 -10.61
C ALA A 66 3.89 -30.99 -10.75
N GLY A 67 3.93 -30.13 -9.73
CA GLY A 67 4.75 -28.91 -9.72
C GLY A 67 4.42 -27.97 -10.89
N THR A 68 5.32 -27.03 -11.15
CA THR A 68 5.36 -26.27 -12.40
C THR A 68 6.55 -26.74 -13.21
N HIS A 69 6.43 -26.72 -14.53
CA HIS A 69 7.58 -27.03 -15.38
C HIS A 69 8.52 -25.84 -15.57
N ASP A 70 8.18 -24.65 -15.07
CA ASP A 70 8.84 -23.40 -15.43
C ASP A 70 10.10 -23.08 -14.63
N VAL A 71 10.21 -23.68 -13.44
CA VAL A 71 11.42 -23.63 -12.61
C VAL A 71 12.18 -24.95 -12.77
N GLU A 72 13.50 -24.89 -13.01
CA GLU A 72 14.32 -26.10 -13.11
C GLU A 72 14.45 -26.78 -11.73
N ASP A 73 13.78 -27.93 -11.57
CA ASP A 73 14.00 -28.93 -10.52
C ASP A 73 15.14 -29.88 -10.94
N ASP A 74 16.03 -30.25 -10.02
CA ASP A 74 17.06 -31.28 -10.25
C ASP A 74 16.49 -32.71 -10.14
N GLY A 75 15.18 -32.83 -9.88
CA GLY A 75 14.39 -34.04 -10.04
C GLY A 75 14.46 -34.99 -8.85
N ASP A 76 14.91 -34.50 -7.68
CA ASP A 76 14.99 -35.27 -6.43
C ASP A 76 13.93 -34.88 -5.39
N GLY A 77 13.08 -33.90 -5.70
CA GLY A 77 12.04 -33.38 -4.80
C GLY A 77 12.56 -32.41 -3.72
N THR A 78 13.85 -32.06 -3.80
CA THR A 78 14.57 -31.09 -2.95
C THR A 78 15.37 -30.13 -3.83
N GLY A 79 14.64 -29.31 -4.59
CA GLY A 79 15.17 -28.29 -5.48
C GLY A 79 14.04 -27.60 -6.23
N GLY A 80 14.34 -26.55 -6.99
CA GLY A 80 13.36 -25.88 -7.86
C GLY A 80 12.19 -25.20 -7.14
N GLU A 81 10.99 -25.33 -7.71
CA GLU A 81 9.73 -24.74 -7.25
C GLU A 81 9.33 -25.19 -5.84
N PHE A 82 9.56 -26.46 -5.48
CA PHE A 82 9.12 -26.99 -4.19
C PHE A 82 9.86 -26.35 -3.02
N ASP A 83 11.14 -26.06 -3.19
CA ASP A 83 11.94 -25.36 -2.17
C ASP A 83 11.60 -23.88 -2.08
N ILE A 84 11.14 -23.27 -3.19
CA ILE A 84 10.61 -21.90 -3.23
C ILE A 84 9.29 -21.84 -2.47
N LEU A 85 8.36 -22.77 -2.71
CA LEU A 85 7.10 -22.85 -1.95
C LEU A 85 7.36 -22.98 -0.45
N ARG A 86 8.26 -23.91 -0.06
CA ARG A 86 8.70 -24.05 1.34
C ARG A 86 9.37 -22.78 1.88
N HIS A 87 10.01 -21.97 1.04
CA HIS A 87 10.57 -20.70 1.46
C HIS A 87 9.48 -19.67 1.74
N GLY A 88 8.40 -19.64 0.96
CA GLY A 88 7.23 -18.82 1.27
C GLY A 88 6.68 -19.11 2.66
N PHE A 89 6.53 -20.39 3.03
CA PHE A 89 6.08 -20.77 4.38
C PHE A 89 7.04 -20.29 5.47
N ARG A 90 8.35 -20.46 5.26
CA ARG A 90 9.39 -20.01 6.19
C ARG A 90 9.38 -18.50 6.47
N ALA A 91 8.82 -17.67 5.58
CA ALA A 91 8.70 -16.24 5.83
C ALA A 91 7.70 -15.93 6.96
N TRP A 92 6.66 -16.77 7.10
CA TRP A 92 5.62 -16.66 8.12
C TRP A 92 5.95 -17.48 9.39
N GLU A 93 6.76 -18.54 9.26
CA GLU A 93 7.26 -19.31 10.40
C GLU A 93 8.17 -18.48 11.32
N LYS A 94 8.11 -18.74 12.63
CA LYS A 94 9.10 -18.28 13.63
C LYS A 94 9.28 -16.77 13.72
N LEU A 95 8.26 -16.01 13.32
CA LEU A 95 8.15 -14.61 13.70
C LEU A 95 8.13 -14.53 15.22
N ALA A 96 9.03 -13.73 15.80
CA ALA A 96 9.17 -13.71 17.25
C ALA A 96 7.87 -13.27 17.98
N SER A 97 6.99 -12.55 17.28
CA SER A 97 5.69 -12.06 17.74
C SER A 97 4.52 -13.00 17.48
N SER A 98 4.70 -14.09 16.72
CA SER A 98 3.62 -15.00 16.32
C SER A 98 3.94 -16.47 16.60
N ASN A 99 2.92 -17.27 16.91
CA ASN A 99 3.01 -18.70 17.16
C ASN A 99 2.67 -19.55 15.93
N ILE A 100 2.30 -18.95 14.79
CA ILE A 100 1.99 -19.72 13.59
C ILE A 100 3.21 -20.53 13.15
N ASP A 101 2.96 -21.79 12.80
CA ASP A 101 3.97 -22.73 12.35
C ASP A 101 3.35 -23.69 11.34
N PHE A 102 4.16 -24.26 10.47
CA PHE A 102 3.72 -25.12 9.38
C PHE A 102 4.53 -26.41 9.32
N ASN A 103 3.87 -27.50 8.94
CA ASN A 103 4.52 -28.79 8.78
C ASN A 103 4.35 -29.30 7.33
N ASP A 104 5.49 -29.44 6.65
CA ASP A 104 5.57 -29.96 5.27
C ASP A 104 5.46 -31.49 5.26
N LEU A 105 4.27 -31.97 4.92
CA LEU A 105 3.95 -33.40 4.75
C LEU A 105 4.46 -34.00 3.43
N LYS A 106 5.29 -33.26 2.70
CA LYS A 106 5.95 -33.65 1.45
C LYS A 106 5.00 -33.74 0.27
N LEU A 107 5.52 -34.32 -0.81
CA LEU A 107 4.85 -34.37 -2.10
C LEU A 107 3.68 -35.38 -2.10
N THR A 108 2.52 -34.93 -2.54
CA THR A 108 1.29 -35.73 -2.70
C THR A 108 0.89 -35.84 -4.17
N ASP A 109 0.06 -36.84 -4.51
CA ASP A 109 -0.61 -36.92 -5.81
C ASP A 109 -2.07 -36.39 -5.74
N GLN A 110 -2.50 -35.89 -4.57
CA GLN A 110 -3.83 -35.28 -4.38
C GLN A 110 -3.97 -34.02 -5.23
N THR A 111 -5.08 -33.93 -5.94
CA THR A 111 -5.49 -32.75 -6.73
C THR A 111 -6.48 -31.91 -5.93
N LEU A 112 -6.76 -30.69 -6.41
CA LEU A 112 -7.71 -29.76 -5.79
C LEU A 112 -9.04 -30.43 -5.38
N ALA A 113 -9.45 -30.20 -4.14
CA ALA A 113 -10.80 -30.47 -3.66
C ALA A 113 -11.48 -29.13 -3.37
N ILE A 114 -12.46 -28.73 -4.19
CA ILE A 114 -13.14 -27.44 -4.02
C ILE A 114 -14.06 -27.44 -2.77
N ASP A 115 -14.40 -28.62 -2.24
CA ASP A 115 -15.10 -28.79 -0.97
C ASP A 115 -14.07 -29.12 0.12
N ALA A 116 -14.28 -28.67 1.37
CA ALA A 116 -13.39 -28.96 2.50
C ALA A 116 -13.17 -30.48 2.66
N ASP A 117 -11.99 -30.94 2.27
CA ASP A 117 -11.51 -32.31 2.49
C ASP A 117 -10.54 -32.39 3.68
N GLU A 118 -10.36 -31.25 4.37
CA GLU A 118 -9.50 -31.07 5.55
C GLU A 118 -8.02 -31.37 5.21
N THR A 119 -7.64 -31.22 3.94
CA THR A 119 -6.30 -31.43 3.42
C THR A 119 -5.83 -30.17 2.70
N ASN A 120 -4.92 -29.43 3.32
CA ASN A 120 -4.34 -28.24 2.70
C ASN A 120 -3.36 -28.63 1.58
N VAL A 121 -3.69 -28.35 0.32
CA VAL A 121 -2.86 -28.69 -0.85
C VAL A 121 -2.41 -27.46 -1.63
N ILE A 122 -1.11 -27.43 -1.94
CA ILE A 122 -0.48 -26.43 -2.80
C ILE A 122 -0.27 -27.02 -4.20
N LEU A 123 -0.78 -26.37 -5.25
CA LEU A 123 -0.74 -26.93 -6.60
C LEU A 123 -0.64 -25.88 -7.72
N PHE A 124 -0.23 -26.35 -8.89
CA PHE A 124 -0.18 -25.58 -10.14
C PHE A 124 -1.26 -26.10 -11.09
N ASP A 125 -2.05 -25.19 -11.65
CA ASP A 125 -3.09 -25.51 -12.62
C ASP A 125 -2.64 -25.12 -14.04
N ASP A 126 -2.07 -26.09 -14.75
CA ASP A 126 -1.46 -25.94 -16.07
C ASP A 126 -2.48 -25.87 -17.23
N ASN A 127 -3.74 -26.26 -16.97
CA ASN A 127 -4.76 -26.40 -17.99
C ASN A 127 -6.13 -25.84 -17.60
N ASN A 128 -6.21 -25.19 -16.43
CA ASN A 128 -7.43 -24.71 -15.78
C ASN A 128 -8.44 -25.83 -15.49
N TYR A 129 -7.97 -26.98 -14.98
CA TYR A 129 -8.85 -28.07 -14.58
C TYR A 129 -9.70 -27.70 -13.36
N SER A 130 -9.20 -26.78 -12.51
CA SER A 130 -9.94 -26.25 -11.37
C SER A 130 -11.15 -25.42 -11.81
N GLY A 131 -11.09 -24.79 -12.99
CA GLY A 131 -12.08 -23.84 -13.47
C GLY A 131 -11.99 -22.46 -12.80
N ILE A 132 -11.00 -22.22 -11.95
CA ILE A 132 -10.84 -21.00 -11.13
C ILE A 132 -10.31 -19.82 -11.96
N PHE A 133 -9.59 -20.07 -13.06
CA PHE A 133 -8.97 -19.05 -13.88
C PHE A 133 -9.68 -18.89 -15.25
N PRO A 134 -10.77 -18.12 -15.32
CA PRO A 134 -11.30 -17.69 -16.61
C PRO A 134 -10.22 -17.00 -17.45
N VAL A 135 -10.31 -17.16 -18.77
CA VAL A 135 -9.33 -16.61 -19.71
C VAL A 135 -9.34 -15.08 -19.62
N GLY A 136 -8.15 -14.47 -19.47
CA GLY A 136 -7.97 -13.02 -19.50
C GLY A 136 -8.22 -12.31 -18.16
N THR A 137 -8.24 -13.03 -17.03
CA THR A 137 -8.54 -12.48 -15.69
C THR A 137 -7.38 -11.76 -15.02
N GLY A 138 -6.13 -12.03 -15.42
CA GLY A 138 -4.94 -11.47 -14.77
C GLY A 138 -4.60 -12.08 -13.42
N VAL A 139 -5.33 -13.11 -12.99
CA VAL A 139 -5.18 -13.76 -11.69
C VAL A 139 -4.02 -14.74 -11.72
N ILE A 140 -3.02 -14.49 -10.89
CA ILE A 140 -1.76 -15.25 -10.86
C ILE A 140 -1.89 -16.49 -9.98
N ALA A 141 -2.54 -16.35 -8.82
CA ALA A 141 -2.83 -17.43 -7.90
C ALA A 141 -4.11 -17.11 -7.11
N VAL A 142 -4.66 -18.11 -6.43
CA VAL A 142 -5.79 -17.98 -5.50
C VAL A 142 -5.57 -18.93 -4.33
N THR A 143 -5.73 -18.40 -3.12
CA THR A 143 -5.93 -19.20 -1.91
C THR A 143 -7.41 -19.34 -1.61
N LEU A 144 -7.88 -20.58 -1.52
CA LEU A 144 -9.24 -20.95 -1.15
C LEU A 144 -9.27 -21.31 0.33
N LEU A 145 -9.98 -20.53 1.13
CA LEU A 145 -10.20 -20.83 2.55
C LEU A 145 -11.61 -21.35 2.77
N THR A 146 -11.71 -22.43 3.55
CA THR A 146 -12.95 -22.81 4.21
C THR A 146 -12.82 -22.56 5.71
N PHE A 147 -13.80 -21.85 6.27
CA PHE A 147 -13.86 -21.56 7.69
C PHE A 147 -15.30 -21.60 8.19
N GLU A 148 -15.45 -21.70 9.51
CA GLU A 148 -16.75 -21.78 10.14
C GLU A 148 -17.46 -20.42 10.22
N GLU A 149 -18.69 -20.38 9.72
CA GLU A 149 -19.59 -19.23 9.88
C GLU A 149 -20.75 -19.49 10.86
N GLU A 150 -21.02 -20.77 11.19
CA GLU A 150 -22.11 -21.20 12.08
C GLU A 150 -21.59 -21.81 13.40
N GLU A 151 -22.40 -21.73 14.45
CA GLU A 151 -22.06 -22.09 15.82
C GLU A 151 -21.81 -23.61 15.98
N TYR A 152 -20.56 -24.04 16.14
CA TYR A 152 -20.22 -25.37 16.63
C TYR A 152 -19.91 -25.33 18.13
N SER A 153 -20.67 -26.07 18.94
CA SER A 153 -20.47 -26.24 20.40
C SER A 153 -20.61 -24.99 21.29
N GLY A 154 -21.20 -23.89 20.78
CA GLY A 154 -21.48 -22.69 21.56
C GLY A 154 -20.36 -21.65 21.57
N VAL A 155 -19.34 -21.81 20.71
CA VAL A 155 -18.24 -20.85 20.53
C VAL A 155 -18.12 -20.55 19.03
N LEU A 156 -18.41 -19.32 18.64
CA LEU A 156 -18.15 -18.77 17.31
C LEU A 156 -16.73 -18.21 17.30
N ASP A 157 -15.80 -18.79 16.53
CA ASP A 157 -14.40 -18.29 16.48
C ASP A 157 -13.79 -18.23 15.08
N GLY A 158 -14.60 -18.34 14.01
CA GLY A 158 -14.12 -18.17 12.62
C GLY A 158 -13.04 -19.17 12.21
N ASN A 159 -13.02 -20.35 12.84
CA ASN A 159 -11.93 -21.31 12.67
C ASN A 159 -11.81 -21.77 11.22
N ILE A 160 -10.60 -21.67 10.67
CA ILE A 160 -10.24 -22.25 9.39
C ILE A 160 -10.24 -23.78 9.55
N THR A 161 -10.83 -24.46 8.58
CA THR A 161 -10.90 -25.92 8.52
C THR A 161 -10.16 -26.49 7.33
N ASP A 162 -9.90 -25.68 6.30
CA ASP A 162 -9.29 -26.10 5.04
C ASP A 162 -8.71 -24.90 4.29
N ALA A 163 -7.54 -25.07 3.68
CA ALA A 163 -6.88 -24.04 2.88
C ALA A 163 -6.11 -24.65 1.70
N ASP A 164 -6.57 -24.37 0.48
CA ASP A 164 -5.91 -24.79 -0.76
C ASP A 164 -5.29 -23.59 -1.49
N LEU A 165 -4.12 -23.78 -2.09
CA LEU A 165 -3.42 -22.75 -2.86
C LEU A 165 -3.21 -23.21 -4.29
N VAL A 166 -3.74 -22.43 -5.23
CA VAL A 166 -3.74 -22.76 -6.66
C VAL A 166 -3.00 -21.68 -7.44
N PHE A 167 -1.92 -22.04 -8.14
CA PHE A 167 -1.21 -21.16 -9.09
C PHE A 167 -1.74 -21.32 -10.52
N ASN A 168 -1.87 -20.22 -11.26
CA ASN A 168 -2.28 -20.21 -12.67
C ASN A 168 -1.09 -20.45 -13.62
N ASP A 169 -0.64 -21.71 -13.69
CA ASP A 169 0.47 -22.17 -14.55
C ASP A 169 0.08 -22.24 -16.04
N ARG A 170 -1.23 -22.18 -16.34
CA ARG A 170 -1.73 -22.07 -17.71
C ARG A 170 -1.31 -20.74 -18.35
N ASP A 171 -1.59 -19.63 -17.68
CA ASP A 171 -1.49 -18.28 -18.25
C ASP A 171 -0.17 -17.55 -17.93
N PHE A 172 0.52 -17.94 -16.85
CA PHE A 172 1.73 -17.28 -16.37
C PHE A 172 2.91 -18.25 -16.32
N ASP A 173 4.09 -17.75 -16.66
CA ASP A 173 5.35 -18.47 -16.47
C ASP A 173 5.99 -18.03 -15.14
N PHE A 174 6.41 -18.98 -14.30
CA PHE A 174 7.00 -18.72 -12.97
C PHE A 174 8.55 -18.79 -12.98
N GLY A 175 9.19 -18.01 -12.11
CA GLY A 175 10.66 -17.94 -11.98
C GLY A 175 11.18 -17.81 -10.54
N SER A 176 12.50 -17.98 -10.36
CA SER A 176 13.17 -18.02 -9.04
C SER A 176 14.30 -17.00 -8.82
N ASN A 177 14.88 -16.48 -9.90
CA ASN A 177 16.00 -15.52 -9.88
C ASN A 177 15.70 -14.35 -10.81
N ILE A 178 15.52 -13.15 -10.25
CA ILE A 178 15.36 -11.92 -11.06
C ILE A 178 16.71 -11.20 -11.29
N GLU A 179 17.79 -11.62 -10.61
CA GLU A 179 19.16 -11.13 -10.85
C GLU A 179 19.98 -11.99 -11.84
N GLY A 180 19.44 -13.14 -12.28
CA GLY A 180 20.12 -14.10 -13.14
C GLY A 180 19.54 -14.15 -14.55
N LYS A 181 20.38 -14.01 -15.58
CA LYS A 181 20.05 -14.14 -17.01
C LYS A 181 18.93 -15.14 -17.31
N PHE A 182 17.94 -14.67 -18.09
CA PHE A 182 17.00 -15.45 -18.88
C PHE A 182 17.51 -16.86 -19.24
N ILE A 183 16.90 -17.91 -18.67
CA ILE A 183 16.91 -19.23 -19.32
C ILE A 183 15.59 -19.34 -20.08
N LYS A 184 15.62 -18.90 -21.34
CA LYS A 184 14.53 -19.12 -22.28
C LYS A 184 14.32 -20.63 -22.43
N LYS A 185 13.15 -21.15 -22.05
CA LYS A 185 12.69 -22.45 -22.54
C LYS A 185 12.61 -22.39 -24.07
N PRO A 186 13.31 -23.27 -24.81
CA PRO A 186 13.09 -23.38 -26.25
C PRO A 186 11.65 -23.89 -26.49
N GLY A 187 10.75 -23.01 -26.93
CA GLY A 187 9.39 -23.38 -27.33
C GLY A 187 8.25 -22.75 -26.54
N THR A 188 8.49 -21.86 -25.57
CA THR A 188 7.42 -21.05 -24.97
C THR A 188 6.99 -19.96 -25.95
N ASP A 189 5.68 -19.97 -26.26
CA ASP A 189 5.05 -19.02 -27.17
C ASP A 189 4.90 -17.66 -26.47
N GLN A 190 5.12 -16.56 -27.19
CA GLN A 190 5.01 -15.19 -26.66
C GLN A 190 3.56 -14.78 -26.32
N SER A 191 2.65 -15.75 -26.24
CA SER A 191 1.21 -15.58 -26.09
C SER A 191 0.71 -15.83 -24.67
N LYS A 192 1.58 -16.31 -23.76
CA LYS A 192 1.30 -16.39 -22.32
C LYS A 192 1.69 -15.07 -21.64
N GLY A 193 0.82 -14.55 -20.79
CA GLY A 193 1.00 -13.27 -20.10
C GLY A 193 0.28 -12.10 -20.78
N LEU A 194 -0.50 -11.35 -20.00
CA LEU A 194 -1.12 -10.07 -20.36
C LEU A 194 -0.07 -8.93 -20.52
N GLY A 195 1.08 -9.21 -21.14
CA GLY A 195 2.13 -8.22 -21.42
C GLY A 195 3.39 -8.29 -20.53
N PHE A 196 3.51 -9.25 -19.61
CA PHE A 196 4.74 -9.44 -18.83
C PHE A 196 5.89 -9.95 -19.72
N GLN A 197 7.01 -9.23 -19.73
CA GLN A 197 8.22 -9.60 -20.49
C GLN A 197 9.19 -10.48 -19.68
N ILE A 198 8.92 -10.67 -18.39
CA ILE A 198 9.73 -11.37 -17.40
C ILE A 198 8.83 -12.37 -16.66
N PRO A 199 9.30 -13.58 -16.30
CA PRO A 199 8.54 -14.51 -15.47
C PRO A 199 8.10 -13.89 -14.14
N ILE A 200 6.97 -14.34 -13.62
CA ILE A 200 6.48 -13.93 -12.30
C ILE A 200 7.34 -14.56 -11.21
N ASP A 201 7.71 -13.79 -10.19
CA ASP A 201 8.50 -14.30 -9.08
C ASP A 201 7.67 -15.24 -8.20
N LEU A 202 7.96 -16.54 -8.26
CA LEU A 202 7.20 -17.56 -7.55
C LEU A 202 7.27 -17.37 -6.04
N LEU A 203 8.42 -16.92 -5.51
CA LEU A 203 8.57 -16.70 -4.08
C LEU A 203 7.68 -15.57 -3.59
N SER A 204 7.64 -14.44 -4.29
CA SER A 204 6.73 -13.34 -3.97
C SER A 204 5.27 -13.79 -3.93
N VAL A 205 4.80 -14.48 -4.98
CA VAL A 205 3.40 -14.96 -5.05
C VAL A 205 3.12 -15.98 -3.94
N ALA A 206 4.01 -16.96 -3.74
CA ALA A 206 3.82 -17.97 -2.70
C ALA A 206 3.76 -17.32 -1.32
N THR A 207 4.64 -16.37 -1.02
CA THR A 207 4.67 -15.68 0.27
C THR A 207 3.38 -14.88 0.51
N HIS A 208 2.87 -14.20 -0.53
CA HIS A 208 1.57 -13.51 -0.52
C HIS A 208 0.41 -14.45 -0.19
N GLU A 209 0.25 -15.50 -0.98
CA GLU A 209 -0.86 -16.44 -0.87
C GLU A 209 -0.83 -17.22 0.47
N ILE A 210 0.36 -17.51 1.02
CA ILE A 210 0.48 -18.12 2.34
C ILE A 210 0.01 -17.16 3.46
N GLY A 211 0.07 -15.85 3.25
CA GLY A 211 -0.58 -14.89 4.15
C GLY A 211 -2.11 -15.09 4.19
N HIS A 212 -2.74 -15.43 3.07
CA HIS A 212 -4.15 -15.85 3.05
C HIS A 212 -4.36 -17.17 3.76
N ILE A 213 -3.46 -18.17 3.62
CA ILE A 213 -3.52 -19.41 4.42
C ILE A 213 -3.50 -19.10 5.93
N CYS A 214 -2.79 -18.05 6.35
CA CYS A 214 -2.79 -17.60 7.74
C CYS A 214 -4.13 -16.98 8.19
N GLY A 215 -5.05 -16.64 7.28
CA GLY A 215 -6.30 -15.94 7.58
C GLY A 215 -6.23 -14.43 7.40
N LEU A 216 -5.20 -13.92 6.71
CA LEU A 216 -5.08 -12.50 6.39
C LEU A 216 -5.71 -12.19 5.04
N ASP A 217 -6.19 -10.98 4.92
CA ASP A 217 -6.69 -10.37 3.70
C ASP A 217 -5.60 -9.43 3.15
N HIS A 218 -5.80 -8.95 1.93
CA HIS A 218 -4.92 -7.97 1.32
C HIS A 218 -4.68 -6.78 2.23
N SER A 219 -3.41 -6.39 2.35
CA SER A 219 -3.04 -5.07 2.80
C SER A 219 -2.72 -4.23 1.60
N PHE A 220 -3.30 -3.04 1.55
CA PHE A 220 -3.04 -2.19 0.42
C PHE A 220 -1.86 -1.24 0.71
N GLN A 221 -1.22 -1.27 1.90
CA GLN A 221 -0.33 -0.20 2.36
C GLN A 221 0.77 0.16 1.33
N GLN A 222 1.03 1.45 1.10
CA GLN A 222 2.07 1.89 0.18
C GLN A 222 2.82 3.07 0.78
N ASN A 223 4.10 3.14 0.48
CA ASN A 223 4.95 4.26 0.84
C ASN A 223 5.90 4.56 -0.31
N VAL A 224 5.84 5.77 -0.85
CA VAL A 224 6.78 6.21 -1.88
C VAL A 224 8.11 6.53 -1.20
N VAL A 225 9.12 5.71 -1.44
CA VAL A 225 10.51 5.98 -1.09
C VAL A 225 11.09 6.81 -2.21
N GLU A 226 11.58 8.00 -1.90
CA GLU A 226 11.94 8.98 -2.93
C GLU A 226 13.34 8.76 -3.52
N GLU A 227 14.28 8.11 -2.82
CA GLU A 227 15.67 7.97 -3.29
C GLU A 227 16.26 6.58 -2.96
N PRO A 228 16.37 5.68 -3.96
CA PRO A 228 15.79 5.79 -5.30
C PRO A 228 14.25 5.73 -5.24
N ILE A 229 13.58 6.38 -6.21
CA ILE A 229 12.12 6.31 -6.35
C ILE A 229 11.70 4.84 -6.42
N SER A 230 11.03 4.37 -5.38
CA SER A 230 10.50 3.01 -5.26
C SER A 230 9.25 3.02 -4.40
N ILE A 231 8.29 2.17 -4.70
CA ILE A 231 7.10 1.99 -3.88
C ILE A 231 7.40 0.85 -2.91
N ARG A 232 7.35 1.12 -1.61
CA ARG A 232 7.35 0.08 -0.58
C ARG A 232 5.93 -0.32 -0.24
N TYR A 233 5.66 -1.62 -0.22
CA TYR A 233 4.34 -2.18 0.06
C TYR A 233 4.45 -3.53 0.78
N PRO A 234 3.45 -3.91 1.59
CA PRO A 234 3.46 -5.17 2.33
C PRO A 234 3.30 -6.36 1.40
N THR A 235 3.72 -7.53 1.87
CA THR A 235 3.63 -8.78 1.11
C THR A 235 2.21 -9.05 0.65
N LEU A 236 1.19 -8.70 1.45
CA LEU A 236 -0.23 -8.85 1.12
C LEU A 236 -0.79 -7.78 0.17
N PHE A 237 0.06 -6.98 -0.47
CA PHE A 237 -0.36 -6.10 -1.56
C PHE A 237 -0.80 -6.92 -2.78
N PRO A 238 -2.01 -6.70 -3.33
CA PRO A 238 -2.62 -7.60 -4.33
C PRO A 238 -2.01 -7.51 -5.73
N TYR A 239 -1.12 -6.55 -5.98
CA TYR A 239 -0.53 -6.34 -7.30
C TYR A 239 0.97 -6.59 -7.28
N LEU A 240 1.45 -7.25 -8.34
CA LEU A 240 2.87 -7.46 -8.57
C LEU A 240 3.34 -6.62 -9.75
N TYR A 241 4.45 -5.92 -9.55
CA TYR A 241 5.15 -5.20 -10.61
C TYR A 241 6.16 -6.12 -11.30
N SER A 242 6.31 -5.96 -12.62
CA SER A 242 7.21 -6.80 -13.42
C SER A 242 8.66 -6.69 -12.91
N GLY A 243 9.23 -7.82 -12.50
CA GLY A 243 10.61 -7.89 -11.99
C GLY A 243 10.76 -7.51 -10.50
N ASP A 244 9.67 -7.39 -9.77
CA ASP A 244 9.69 -7.06 -8.34
C ASP A 244 9.90 -8.31 -7.45
N THR A 245 10.65 -8.11 -6.36
CA THR A 245 10.97 -9.13 -5.34
C THR A 245 10.58 -8.70 -3.93
N GLN A 246 9.96 -7.54 -3.74
CA GLN A 246 9.67 -6.99 -2.41
C GLN A 246 8.82 -7.93 -1.56
N ALA A 247 7.78 -8.53 -2.14
CA ALA A 247 6.87 -9.45 -1.48
C ALA A 247 7.49 -10.82 -1.12
N ARG A 248 8.80 -11.02 -1.30
CA ARG A 248 9.52 -12.18 -0.74
C ARG A 248 9.71 -12.09 0.78
N SER A 249 9.51 -10.91 1.37
CA SER A 249 9.70 -10.66 2.79
C SER A 249 8.56 -9.83 3.37
N LEU A 250 8.21 -10.11 4.63
CA LEU A 250 7.11 -9.46 5.32
C LEU A 250 7.47 -8.04 5.76
N GLU A 251 6.55 -7.11 5.52
CA GLU A 251 6.59 -5.78 6.11
C GLU A 251 5.93 -5.78 7.49
N GLN A 252 6.11 -4.69 8.24
CA GLN A 252 5.59 -4.59 9.60
C GLN A 252 4.06 -4.73 9.68
N ASP A 253 3.36 -4.36 8.63
CA ASP A 253 1.90 -4.49 8.51
C ASP A 253 1.46 -5.95 8.41
N ASP A 254 2.14 -6.76 7.59
CA ASP A 254 1.93 -8.22 7.49
C ASP A 254 2.20 -8.91 8.84
N ILE A 255 3.31 -8.52 9.50
CA ILE A 255 3.72 -9.06 10.81
C ILE A 255 2.68 -8.71 11.87
N ALA A 256 2.13 -7.50 11.88
CA ALA A 256 1.09 -7.08 12.81
C ALA A 256 -0.19 -7.91 12.63
N GLY A 257 -0.59 -8.16 11.38
CA GLY A 257 -1.72 -9.02 11.05
C GLY A 257 -1.61 -10.43 11.58
N VAL A 258 -0.53 -11.14 11.24
CA VAL A 258 -0.34 -12.52 11.71
C VAL A 258 -0.10 -12.60 13.23
N THR A 259 0.43 -11.53 13.83
CA THR A 259 0.57 -11.38 15.29
C THR A 259 -0.78 -11.22 15.99
N GLU A 260 -1.75 -10.55 15.35
CA GLU A 260 -3.11 -10.45 15.88
C GLU A 260 -3.83 -11.80 15.89
N LEU A 261 -3.62 -12.61 14.85
CA LEU A 261 -4.25 -13.92 14.72
C LEU A 261 -3.64 -14.96 15.68
N TYR A 262 -2.31 -15.00 15.77
CA TYR A 262 -1.55 -16.03 16.49
C TYR A 262 -0.50 -15.42 17.45
N PRO A 263 -0.89 -14.64 18.48
CA PRO A 263 0.06 -13.89 19.28
C PRO A 263 1.03 -14.78 20.09
N HIS A 264 2.32 -14.46 20.05
CA HIS A 264 3.31 -14.97 21.02
C HIS A 264 3.43 -13.98 22.20
N ASP A 265 2.67 -14.23 23.27
CA ASP A 265 2.47 -13.31 24.40
C ASP A 265 3.77 -12.80 25.04
N GLU A 266 4.76 -13.67 25.28
CA GLU A 266 6.01 -13.25 25.96
C GLU A 266 6.78 -12.19 25.16
N PHE A 267 6.83 -12.34 23.83
CA PHE A 267 7.47 -11.36 22.97
C PHE A 267 6.63 -10.09 22.87
N ASN A 268 5.33 -10.23 22.64
CA ASN A 268 4.45 -9.08 22.46
C ASN A 268 4.38 -8.23 23.72
N ASP A 269 4.28 -8.82 24.91
CA ASP A 269 4.30 -8.08 26.18
C ASP A 269 5.59 -7.28 26.39
N LYS A 270 6.69 -7.70 25.77
CA LYS A 270 8.01 -7.07 25.91
C LYS A 270 8.32 -6.02 24.85
N TYR A 271 7.83 -6.19 23.62
CA TYR A 271 8.22 -5.35 22.49
C TYR A 271 7.06 -4.62 21.79
N ASN A 272 5.85 -5.17 21.84
CA ASN A 272 4.70 -4.68 21.07
C ASN A 272 3.56 -4.20 21.98
N GLY A 273 2.78 -3.24 21.51
CA GLY A 273 1.55 -2.79 22.15
C GLY A 273 0.35 -2.98 21.23
N SER A 274 -0.74 -2.32 21.60
CA SER A 274 -1.92 -2.24 20.73
C SER A 274 -2.58 -0.87 20.79
N ILE A 275 -3.27 -0.53 19.70
CA ILE A 275 -4.01 0.71 19.50
C ILE A 275 -5.47 0.34 19.26
N SER A 276 -6.41 1.13 19.75
CA SER A 276 -7.83 0.90 19.49
C SER A 276 -8.68 2.13 19.75
N GLY A 277 -9.80 2.18 19.04
CA GLY A 277 -10.78 3.23 19.17
C GLY A 277 -12.03 2.89 18.38
N ARG A 278 -12.79 3.93 18.07
CA ARG A 278 -13.98 3.86 17.24
C ARG A 278 -14.02 5.04 16.28
N VAL A 279 -14.50 4.82 15.07
CA VAL A 279 -14.84 5.88 14.12
C VAL A 279 -16.35 6.02 14.04
N THR A 280 -16.82 7.25 14.12
CA THR A 280 -18.23 7.61 13.95
C THR A 280 -18.37 8.89 13.15
N MET A 281 -19.50 9.05 12.47
CA MET A 281 -19.93 10.30 11.88
C MET A 281 -21.14 10.88 12.65
N PRO A 282 -21.30 12.21 12.73
CA PRO A 282 -22.51 12.82 13.29
C PRO A 282 -23.79 12.27 12.66
N ASN A 283 -24.82 12.10 13.49
CA ASN A 283 -26.15 11.77 13.00
C ASN A 283 -26.85 13.05 12.52
N PRO A 284 -27.48 13.05 11.33
CA PRO A 284 -28.29 14.18 10.88
C PRO A 284 -29.41 14.57 11.85
N ASP A 285 -29.92 13.61 12.63
CA ASP A 285 -30.77 13.88 13.78
C ASP A 285 -29.90 14.05 15.03
N PRO A 286 -29.81 15.27 15.61
CA PRO A 286 -28.94 15.54 16.76
C PRO A 286 -29.39 14.84 18.05
N ASP A 287 -30.62 14.30 18.10
CA ASP A 287 -31.12 13.54 19.24
C ASP A 287 -30.74 12.04 19.17
N GLU A 288 -30.22 11.58 18.03
CA GLU A 288 -29.78 10.20 17.80
C GLU A 288 -28.27 10.02 18.01
N ALA A 289 -27.85 8.78 18.28
CA ALA A 289 -26.43 8.47 18.48
C ALA A 289 -25.61 8.64 17.18
N PRO A 290 -24.30 8.99 17.27
CA PRO A 290 -23.41 9.01 16.12
C PRO A 290 -23.41 7.68 15.36
N ILE A 291 -23.31 7.78 14.03
CA ILE A 291 -23.37 6.65 13.12
C ILE A 291 -21.98 5.97 13.12
N PRO A 292 -21.86 4.70 13.49
CA PRO A 292 -20.60 3.98 13.36
C PRO A 292 -20.24 3.78 11.88
N LEU A 293 -18.96 3.97 11.54
CA LEU A 293 -18.47 3.79 10.18
C LEU A 293 -17.74 2.44 10.06
N PHE A 294 -18.26 1.54 9.23
CA PHE A 294 -17.60 0.28 8.85
C PHE A 294 -16.62 0.56 7.72
N GLY A 295 -15.49 -0.14 7.61
CA GLY A 295 -14.67 -0.02 6.40
C GLY A 295 -13.78 1.24 6.33
N VAL A 296 -13.69 2.02 7.41
CA VAL A 296 -12.70 3.10 7.53
C VAL A 296 -11.33 2.49 7.77
N ASP A 297 -10.36 2.88 6.96
CA ASP A 297 -8.96 2.55 7.13
C ASP A 297 -8.32 3.48 8.17
N ILE A 298 -7.65 2.88 9.14
CA ILE A 298 -6.90 3.57 10.18
C ILE A 298 -5.44 3.19 10.01
N ILE A 299 -4.56 4.18 9.87
CA ILE A 299 -3.12 3.96 9.69
C ILE A 299 -2.35 4.59 10.84
N ALA A 300 -1.38 3.86 11.39
CA ALA A 300 -0.37 4.37 12.30
C ALA A 300 0.92 4.70 11.54
N TYR A 301 1.23 6.00 11.47
CA TYR A 301 2.45 6.53 10.87
C TYR A 301 3.55 6.73 11.92
N GLN A 302 4.79 6.43 11.55
CA GLN A 302 5.98 6.78 12.31
C GLN A 302 6.99 7.43 11.36
N ASN A 303 7.47 8.63 11.73
CA ASN A 303 8.41 9.41 10.90
C ASN A 303 7.92 9.61 9.45
N GLY A 304 6.62 9.82 9.26
CA GLY A 304 6.01 10.03 7.95
C GLY A 304 5.82 8.75 7.11
N ALA A 305 6.24 7.58 7.59
CA ALA A 305 6.00 6.31 6.92
C ALA A 305 4.84 5.56 7.60
N PRO A 306 3.92 4.96 6.84
CA PRO A 306 2.92 4.05 7.41
C PRO A 306 3.62 2.80 7.95
N VAL A 307 3.16 2.28 9.10
CA VAL A 307 3.81 1.14 9.78
C VAL A 307 2.84 -0.02 10.00
N VAL A 308 1.64 0.31 10.49
CA VAL A 308 0.58 -0.65 10.80
C VAL A 308 -0.76 -0.01 10.52
N SER A 309 -1.66 -0.70 9.85
CA SER A 309 -2.99 -0.20 9.50
C SER A 309 -4.10 -1.20 9.84
N THR A 310 -5.37 -0.79 9.87
CA THR A 310 -6.49 -1.72 10.15
C THR A 310 -7.80 -1.12 9.68
N ILE A 311 -8.82 -1.96 9.45
CA ILE A 311 -10.16 -1.52 9.09
C ILE A 311 -11.08 -1.54 10.32
N THR A 312 -11.91 -0.52 10.44
CA THR A 312 -13.04 -0.51 11.37
C THR A 312 -14.06 -1.61 11.06
N ARG A 313 -14.56 -2.26 12.13
CA ARG A 313 -15.62 -3.28 12.08
C ARG A 313 -16.99 -2.66 11.87
N THR A 314 -18.02 -3.50 11.69
CA THR A 314 -19.39 -3.02 11.39
C THR A 314 -19.96 -2.05 12.43
N ASN A 315 -19.44 -2.10 13.66
CA ASN A 315 -19.79 -1.22 14.77
C ASN A 315 -18.86 0.01 14.93
N GLY A 316 -18.01 0.28 13.94
CA GLY A 316 -17.04 1.36 13.90
C GLY A 316 -15.78 1.15 14.74
N VAL A 317 -15.66 0.04 15.46
CA VAL A 317 -14.50 -0.23 16.32
C VAL A 317 -13.33 -0.73 15.49
N TYR A 318 -12.14 -0.21 15.77
CA TYR A 318 -10.89 -0.72 15.21
C TYR A 318 -9.92 -1.13 16.32
N ARG A 319 -9.00 -2.04 15.96
CA ARG A 319 -7.90 -2.48 16.81
C ARG A 319 -6.70 -2.79 15.93
N MET A 320 -5.55 -2.23 16.29
CA MET A 320 -4.25 -2.66 15.80
C MET A 320 -3.55 -3.42 16.92
N TYR A 321 -3.07 -4.62 16.65
CA TYR A 321 -2.27 -5.42 17.57
C TYR A 321 -0.88 -5.66 16.99
N GLY A 322 0.10 -6.07 17.81
CA GLY A 322 1.47 -6.28 17.34
C GLY A 322 2.21 -5.00 16.95
N VAL A 323 1.72 -3.82 17.36
CA VAL A 323 2.33 -2.53 17.00
C VAL A 323 3.63 -2.35 17.81
N PRO A 324 4.80 -2.12 17.19
CA PRO A 324 6.03 -1.87 17.94
C PRO A 324 5.89 -0.71 18.93
N ALA A 325 6.57 -0.78 20.07
CA ALA A 325 6.58 0.34 21.01
C ALA A 325 7.26 1.58 20.38
N GLY A 326 6.62 2.74 20.48
CA GLY A 326 7.08 3.95 19.80
C GLY A 326 6.05 5.07 19.85
N GLU A 327 6.36 6.18 19.17
CA GLU A 327 5.42 7.27 18.94
C GLU A 327 4.87 7.21 17.52
N TYR A 328 3.57 7.47 17.39
CA TYR A 328 2.83 7.35 16.15
C TYR A 328 1.87 8.52 15.95
N ILE A 329 1.56 8.85 14.70
CA ILE A 329 0.40 9.66 14.31
C ILE A 329 -0.62 8.71 13.72
N LEU A 330 -1.90 8.85 14.12
CA LEU A 330 -2.98 8.08 13.52
C LEU A 330 -3.70 8.91 12.46
N ARG A 331 -4.11 8.27 11.37
CA ARG A 331 -4.97 8.85 10.34
C ARG A 331 -6.16 7.93 10.08
N ALA A 332 -7.33 8.52 9.87
CA ALA A 332 -8.50 7.86 9.33
C ALA A 332 -8.72 8.31 7.89
N GLN A 333 -8.96 7.37 6.98
CA GLN A 333 -9.16 7.65 5.56
C GLN A 333 -10.10 6.64 4.88
N VAL A 334 -10.71 7.10 3.79
CA VAL A 334 -11.64 6.33 2.94
C VAL A 334 -10.88 5.24 2.19
N ILE A 335 -11.29 3.97 2.22
CA ILE A 335 -10.69 2.89 1.40
C ILE A 335 -11.00 3.09 -0.08
N SER A 336 -10.01 2.89 -0.97
CA SER A 336 -10.19 3.06 -2.41
C SER A 336 -11.14 2.03 -3.07
N PRO A 337 -12.14 2.44 -3.88
CA PRO A 337 -12.96 1.53 -4.66
C PRO A 337 -12.34 0.55 -5.65
N ALA A 338 -11.10 0.72 -6.14
CA ALA A 338 -10.45 -0.39 -6.84
C ALA A 338 -10.32 -1.64 -5.92
N ASN A 339 -10.34 -1.41 -4.61
CA ASN A 339 -10.22 -2.40 -3.55
C ASN A 339 -11.61 -2.80 -2.99
N THR A 340 -12.68 -2.05 -3.27
CA THR A 340 -14.04 -2.32 -2.74
C THR A 340 -14.82 -3.38 -3.51
N GLY A 341 -14.30 -3.86 -4.65
CA GLY A 341 -14.82 -5.07 -5.31
C GLY A 341 -14.91 -6.28 -4.38
N LEU A 342 -14.13 -6.28 -3.29
CA LEU A 342 -14.05 -7.33 -2.28
C LEU A 342 -14.80 -7.00 -0.97
N ILE A 343 -15.18 -5.74 -0.73
CA ILE A 343 -15.86 -5.29 0.50
C ILE A 343 -17.12 -4.49 0.13
N GLN A 344 -18.29 -5.15 0.14
CA GLN A 344 -19.53 -4.59 -0.42
C GLN A 344 -20.20 -3.45 0.38
N GLU A 345 -19.66 -2.98 1.52
CA GLU A 345 -20.40 -2.06 2.41
C GLU A 345 -19.50 -1.08 3.19
N VAL A 346 -18.36 -0.65 2.63
CA VAL A 346 -17.47 0.29 3.33
C VAL A 346 -18.06 1.71 3.42
N ALA A 347 -17.71 2.43 4.49
CA ALA A 347 -18.00 3.84 4.66
C ALA A 347 -17.09 4.63 3.74
N LEU A 348 -17.73 5.54 3.02
CA LEU A 348 -17.15 6.26 1.90
C LEU A 348 -17.33 7.77 2.14
N ASN A 349 -18.49 8.17 2.63
CA ASN A 349 -18.95 9.55 2.72
C ASN A 349 -18.48 10.32 3.98
N PHE A 350 -17.20 10.23 4.33
CA PHE A 350 -16.62 10.96 5.47
C PHE A 350 -15.31 11.65 5.10
N GLN A 351 -14.96 12.69 5.84
CA GLN A 351 -13.69 13.39 5.66
C GLN A 351 -12.53 12.63 6.31
N SER A 352 -11.44 12.47 5.55
CA SER A 352 -10.18 11.96 6.08
C SER A 352 -9.58 12.94 7.11
N GLU A 353 -9.00 12.43 8.20
CA GLU A 353 -8.42 13.28 9.25
C GLU A 353 -7.27 12.58 10.00
N TYR A 354 -6.34 13.38 10.55
CA TYR A 354 -5.42 12.92 11.58
C TYR A 354 -6.06 12.96 12.95
N TYR A 355 -5.62 12.08 13.84
CA TYR A 355 -6.16 11.99 15.18
C TYR A 355 -5.65 13.13 16.09
N PRO A 356 -6.54 13.78 16.88
CA PRO A 356 -7.98 13.88 16.70
C PRO A 356 -8.34 15.11 15.85
N ALA A 357 -9.23 14.96 14.87
CA ALA A 357 -9.84 16.05 14.10
C ALA A 357 -8.83 17.11 13.61
N ALA A 358 -7.79 16.67 12.91
CA ALA A 358 -6.75 17.55 12.39
C ALA A 358 -6.51 17.32 10.89
N GLY A 359 -6.47 18.40 10.11
CA GLY A 359 -6.05 18.38 8.71
C GLY A 359 -4.52 18.45 8.52
N LEU A 360 -3.78 18.94 9.52
CA LEU A 360 -2.30 18.98 9.52
C LEU A 360 -1.71 17.93 10.46
N THR A 361 -0.63 17.28 10.03
CA THR A 361 0.16 16.40 10.92
C THR A 361 0.72 17.12 12.15
N SER A 362 0.98 18.43 12.08
CA SER A 362 1.45 19.24 13.22
C SER A 362 0.39 19.43 14.31
N ASP A 363 -0.89 19.36 13.93
CA ASP A 363 -2.02 19.52 14.86
C ASP A 363 -2.49 18.16 15.40
N ALA A 364 -2.01 17.07 14.81
CA ALA A 364 -2.27 15.72 15.27
C ALA A 364 -1.64 15.45 16.64
N SER A 365 -2.34 14.68 17.47
CA SER A 365 -1.81 14.23 18.75
C SER A 365 -0.96 12.97 18.56
N ALA A 366 0.31 13.06 18.94
CA ALA A 366 1.20 11.90 18.98
C ALA A 366 0.69 10.84 19.98
N ILE A 367 0.68 9.59 19.53
CA ILE A 367 0.25 8.41 20.28
C ILE A 367 1.48 7.60 20.68
N THR A 368 1.78 7.58 21.97
CA THR A 368 2.81 6.69 22.53
C THR A 368 2.26 5.27 22.74
N VAL A 369 2.74 4.32 21.96
CA VAL A 369 2.54 2.88 22.15
C VAL A 369 3.59 2.35 23.13
N ILE A 370 3.12 1.66 24.17
CA ILE A 370 3.99 1.06 25.19
C ILE A 370 3.84 -0.45 25.08
N ALA A 371 4.97 -1.16 25.10
CA ALA A 371 4.98 -2.62 25.06
C ALA A 371 4.11 -3.25 26.17
N GLY A 372 3.37 -4.30 25.83
CA GLY A 372 2.42 -5.00 26.71
C GLY A 372 1.21 -4.18 27.13
N ARG A 373 0.96 -3.02 26.51
CA ARG A 373 -0.18 -2.15 26.86
C ARG A 373 -1.07 -1.86 25.66
N ARG A 374 -2.37 -1.76 25.94
CA ARG A 374 -3.37 -1.27 25.01
C ARG A 374 -3.60 0.23 25.20
N ARG A 375 -3.33 1.01 24.16
CA ARG A 375 -3.83 2.38 24.00
C ARG A 375 -5.26 2.29 23.46
N SER A 376 -6.21 2.87 24.19
CA SER A 376 -7.64 2.77 23.90
C SER A 376 -8.29 4.14 23.95
N ASN A 377 -9.54 4.23 23.47
CA ASN A 377 -10.33 5.46 23.37
C ASN A 377 -9.72 6.50 22.41
N LEU A 378 -9.04 6.03 21.36
CA LEU A 378 -8.53 6.88 20.28
C LEU A 378 -9.63 7.01 19.22
N ASN A 379 -10.70 7.72 19.56
CA ASN A 379 -11.89 7.80 18.72
C ASN A 379 -11.81 8.92 17.69
N PHE A 380 -12.29 8.66 16.48
CA PHE A 380 -12.48 9.64 15.43
C PHE A 380 -13.97 10.00 15.33
N GLU A 381 -14.26 11.28 15.26
CA GLU A 381 -15.61 11.84 15.09
C GLU A 381 -15.64 12.63 13.79
N THR A 382 -15.56 11.91 12.67
CA THR A 382 -15.32 12.47 11.34
C THR A 382 -16.51 13.27 10.84
N ALA A 383 -16.25 14.37 10.13
CA ALA A 383 -17.28 15.09 9.39
C ALA A 383 -17.75 14.31 8.14
N SER A 384 -18.89 14.73 7.58
CA SER A 384 -19.35 14.24 6.27
C SER A 384 -18.48 14.84 5.16
N ASP A 385 -18.25 14.06 4.11
CA ASP A 385 -17.52 14.44 2.89
C ASP A 385 -18.06 15.66 2.11
N VAL A 386 -19.34 16.01 2.29
CA VAL A 386 -19.95 17.21 1.68
C VAL A 386 -19.81 18.47 2.55
N ALA A 387 -19.21 18.36 3.73
CA ALA A 387 -18.86 19.53 4.53
C ALA A 387 -17.57 20.17 3.99
N PRO A 388 -17.36 21.49 4.22
CA PRO A 388 -16.05 22.10 3.99
C PRO A 388 -14.98 21.36 4.78
N ASP A 389 -13.79 21.21 4.20
CA ASP A 389 -12.66 20.57 4.87
C ASP A 389 -12.04 21.49 5.96
N PHE A 390 -10.88 21.09 6.51
CA PHE A 390 -10.22 21.81 7.59
C PHE A 390 -9.68 23.19 7.21
N PHE A 391 -9.51 23.48 5.93
CA PHE A 391 -8.79 24.64 5.40
C PHE A 391 -9.68 25.61 4.65
N GLU A 392 -10.92 25.22 4.45
CA GLU A 392 -11.93 26.05 3.82
C GLU A 392 -12.31 27.31 4.62
N PRO A 393 -12.51 28.47 3.94
CA PRO A 393 -12.36 28.68 2.50
C PRO A 393 -10.92 29.00 2.10
N ASN A 394 -10.35 28.24 1.16
CA ASN A 394 -9.05 28.53 0.53
C ASN A 394 -9.13 28.62 -1.01
N ASP A 395 -10.35 28.80 -1.55
CA ASP A 395 -10.77 28.92 -2.97
C ASP A 395 -10.04 29.93 -3.90
N ASN A 396 -8.98 30.62 -3.45
CA ASN A 396 -8.21 31.55 -4.29
C ASN A 396 -6.88 31.94 -3.63
N ALA A 397 -5.94 32.46 -4.44
CA ALA A 397 -4.64 32.95 -3.96
C ALA A 397 -4.71 33.94 -2.78
N GLY A 398 -5.76 34.78 -2.70
CA GLY A 398 -5.95 35.74 -1.62
C GLY A 398 -6.41 35.13 -0.29
N ALA A 399 -6.97 33.92 -0.34
CA ALA A 399 -7.44 33.13 0.80
C ALA A 399 -6.55 31.89 1.06
N ALA A 400 -5.44 31.75 0.33
CA ALA A 400 -4.57 30.58 0.40
C ALA A 400 -4.11 30.26 1.83
N THR A 401 -4.08 28.96 2.15
CA THR A 401 -3.62 28.45 3.44
C THR A 401 -2.10 28.43 3.49
N ASP A 402 -1.51 28.89 4.59
CA ASP A 402 -0.05 28.85 4.78
C ASP A 402 0.45 27.44 5.09
N LEU A 403 1.44 26.97 4.34
CA LEU A 403 2.14 25.71 4.61
C LEU A 403 3.66 25.93 4.72
N ALA A 404 4.25 25.34 5.75
CA ALA A 404 5.69 25.40 5.96
C ALA A 404 6.43 24.38 5.10
N VAL A 405 7.53 24.80 4.46
CA VAL A 405 8.47 23.91 3.76
C VAL A 405 9.19 23.01 4.77
N ASP A 406 9.42 21.74 4.41
CA ASP A 406 9.92 20.67 5.29
C ASP A 406 9.09 20.53 6.58
N GLY A 407 7.80 20.88 6.46
CA GLY A 407 6.87 21.01 7.56
C GLY A 407 5.83 19.88 7.61
N PRO A 408 4.63 20.16 8.16
CA PRO A 408 3.57 19.17 8.24
C PRO A 408 3.03 18.81 6.85
N ARG A 409 2.48 17.61 6.74
CA ARG A 409 1.56 17.22 5.66
C ARG A 409 0.15 17.75 5.92
N MET A 410 -0.55 18.10 4.84
CA MET A 410 -1.86 18.73 4.82
C MET A 410 -2.87 17.85 4.07
N ILE A 411 -4.00 17.50 4.71
CA ILE A 411 -5.08 16.74 4.09
C ILE A 411 -6.05 17.69 3.40
N HIS A 412 -6.19 17.57 2.09
CA HIS A 412 -7.18 18.27 1.29
C HIS A 412 -8.37 17.38 0.98
N GLN A 413 -9.52 18.00 0.70
CA GLN A 413 -10.66 17.32 0.11
C GLN A 413 -11.54 18.31 -0.66
N PHE A 414 -11.68 18.09 -1.97
CA PHE A 414 -12.64 18.82 -2.79
C PHE A 414 -14.07 18.50 -2.33
N TYR A 415 -14.79 19.42 -1.70
CA TYR A 415 -16.11 19.15 -1.09
C TYR A 415 -17.29 19.63 -1.95
N ARG A 416 -17.06 20.49 -2.95
CA ARG A 416 -18.11 21.02 -3.84
C ARG A 416 -17.64 21.17 -5.28
N GLU A 417 -18.59 21.39 -6.19
CA GLU A 417 -18.29 21.72 -7.60
C GLU A 417 -17.44 23.00 -7.69
N GLY A 418 -16.36 22.95 -8.49
CA GLY A 418 -15.41 24.04 -8.70
C GLY A 418 -14.63 24.44 -7.45
N ASP A 419 -14.40 23.51 -6.54
CA ASP A 419 -13.54 23.71 -5.38
C ASP A 419 -12.08 23.82 -5.81
N GLU A 420 -11.38 24.83 -5.28
CA GLU A 420 -9.96 25.04 -5.56
C GLU A 420 -9.19 25.21 -4.25
N ASP A 421 -8.26 24.33 -3.99
CA ASP A 421 -7.44 24.37 -2.79
C ASP A 421 -6.18 25.21 -3.04
N TRP A 422 -6.12 26.43 -2.51
CA TRP A 422 -4.92 27.27 -2.61
C TRP A 422 -4.04 27.19 -1.37
N VAL A 423 -2.75 26.94 -1.59
CA VAL A 423 -1.70 26.89 -0.56
C VAL A 423 -0.64 27.96 -0.86
N ARG A 424 -0.15 28.64 0.18
CA ARG A 424 0.97 29.59 0.12
C ARG A 424 2.16 29.06 0.92
N PHE A 425 3.36 29.17 0.34
CA PHE A 425 4.60 28.87 1.05
C PHE A 425 5.68 29.90 0.74
N GLU A 426 6.67 30.01 1.62
CA GLU A 426 7.81 30.92 1.44
C GLU A 426 9.00 30.17 0.82
N ALA A 427 9.46 30.62 -0.35
CA ALA A 427 10.61 30.04 -1.05
C ALA A 427 11.83 30.96 -0.98
N GLN A 428 13.02 30.39 -1.16
CA GLN A 428 14.29 31.11 -1.24
C GLN A 428 14.85 31.04 -2.67
N ALA A 429 15.26 32.17 -3.22
CA ALA A 429 15.87 32.22 -4.55
C ALA A 429 17.10 31.29 -4.62
N GLY A 430 17.17 30.47 -5.66
CA GLY A 430 18.25 29.50 -5.89
C GLY A 430 18.11 28.19 -5.13
N HIS A 431 17.02 27.96 -4.41
CA HIS A 431 16.69 26.64 -3.85
C HIS A 431 15.79 25.85 -4.80
N ALA A 432 16.01 24.55 -4.89
CA ALA A 432 15.05 23.63 -5.49
C ALA A 432 14.05 23.16 -4.44
N TYR A 433 12.79 23.04 -4.86
CA TYR A 433 11.70 22.55 -4.04
C TYR A 433 10.97 21.44 -4.77
N ARG A 434 10.45 20.48 -4.01
CA ARG A 434 9.53 19.44 -4.46
C ARG A 434 8.17 19.65 -3.80
N LEU A 435 7.14 19.75 -4.61
CA LEU A 435 5.73 19.84 -4.22
C LEU A 435 5.11 18.49 -4.55
N THR A 436 4.51 17.81 -3.58
CA THR A 436 4.03 16.43 -3.77
C THR A 436 2.63 16.27 -3.20
N THR A 437 1.77 15.61 -3.98
CA THR A 437 0.57 14.96 -3.45
C THR A 437 0.83 13.48 -3.17
N ASP A 438 0.19 12.95 -2.14
CA ASP A 438 0.25 11.53 -1.78
C ASP A 438 -1.05 11.11 -1.08
N ASN A 439 -1.24 9.81 -0.84
CA ASN A 439 -2.42 9.25 -0.20
C ASN A 439 -3.76 9.72 -0.79
N LEU A 440 -3.84 9.72 -2.13
CA LEU A 440 -5.02 10.03 -2.92
C LEU A 440 -6.11 8.99 -2.68
N SER A 441 -7.30 9.45 -2.32
CA SER A 441 -8.49 8.61 -2.34
C SER A 441 -8.89 8.31 -3.79
N VAL A 442 -9.74 7.29 -3.97
CA VAL A 442 -10.15 6.73 -5.26
C VAL A 442 -10.58 7.69 -6.38
N PHE A 443 -11.14 8.83 -6.02
CA PHE A 443 -11.72 9.80 -6.96
C PHE A 443 -10.94 11.11 -6.91
N ALA A 444 -9.82 11.16 -6.19
CA ALA A 444 -8.90 12.27 -6.28
C ALA A 444 -8.08 12.12 -7.56
N ASP A 445 -8.23 13.09 -8.47
CA ASP A 445 -7.35 13.27 -9.62
C ASP A 445 -6.87 14.74 -9.61
N PRO A 446 -5.95 15.09 -8.69
CA PRO A 446 -5.57 16.48 -8.49
C PRO A 446 -4.66 16.98 -9.62
N LEU A 447 -5.04 18.10 -10.22
CA LEU A 447 -4.18 18.98 -10.99
C LEU A 447 -3.46 19.94 -10.04
N MET A 448 -2.13 19.99 -10.11
CA MET A 448 -1.30 20.93 -9.35
C MET A 448 -0.76 22.03 -10.25
N ASP A 449 -1.04 23.29 -9.92
CA ASP A 449 -0.46 24.47 -10.57
C ASP A 449 0.36 25.29 -9.58
N LEU A 450 1.61 25.58 -9.94
CA LEU A 450 2.50 26.45 -9.19
C LEU A 450 2.52 27.86 -9.78
N PHE A 451 2.28 28.86 -8.95
CA PHE A 451 2.31 30.28 -9.29
C PHE A 451 3.39 31.04 -8.53
N GLY A 452 3.89 32.11 -9.15
CA GLY A 452 4.83 33.04 -8.53
C GLY A 452 4.18 33.95 -7.49
N ALA A 453 4.98 34.89 -6.97
CA ALA A 453 4.60 35.77 -5.85
C ALA A 453 3.40 36.69 -6.08
N ASP A 454 2.94 36.84 -7.32
CA ASP A 454 1.71 37.59 -7.64
C ASP A 454 0.44 36.76 -7.54
N GLY A 455 0.55 35.43 -7.38
CA GLY A 455 -0.58 34.50 -7.36
C GLY A 455 -1.29 34.34 -8.72
N GLU A 456 -0.70 34.85 -9.80
CA GLU A 456 -1.29 34.87 -11.15
C GLU A 456 -0.34 34.28 -12.21
N THR A 457 0.97 34.47 -12.06
CA THR A 457 1.98 34.00 -13.01
C THR A 457 2.25 32.50 -12.81
N LEU A 458 1.73 31.66 -13.71
CA LEU A 458 2.00 30.21 -13.72
C LEU A 458 3.49 29.94 -14.01
N ILE A 459 4.12 29.16 -13.13
CA ILE A 459 5.51 28.71 -13.20
C ILE A 459 5.57 27.28 -13.75
N ALA A 460 4.76 26.38 -13.20
CA ALA A 460 4.72 24.97 -13.55
C ALA A 460 3.32 24.38 -13.28
N SER A 461 3.03 23.26 -13.92
CA SER A 461 1.76 22.54 -13.82
C SER A 461 2.04 21.06 -14.02
N ASP A 462 1.38 20.20 -13.25
CA ASP A 462 1.47 18.74 -13.33
C ASP A 462 0.14 18.13 -12.87
N ASP A 463 -0.31 17.07 -13.55
CA ASP A 463 -1.50 16.27 -13.19
C ASP A 463 -1.07 14.86 -12.78
N ASP A 464 -0.20 14.19 -13.54
CA ASP A 464 0.20 12.80 -13.27
C ASP A 464 1.73 12.61 -13.26
N ILE A 465 2.30 12.14 -12.14
CA ILE A 465 3.71 11.70 -12.10
C ILE A 465 3.96 10.53 -13.06
N ASP A 466 3.02 9.57 -13.13
CA ASP A 466 3.16 8.41 -14.00
C ASP A 466 1.80 7.78 -14.38
N ALA A 467 1.08 8.47 -15.27
CA ALA A 467 -0.22 8.03 -15.80
C ALA A 467 -0.22 6.59 -16.36
N ASN A 468 0.91 6.13 -16.90
CA ASN A 468 1.02 4.81 -17.52
C ASN A 468 0.97 3.66 -16.50
N PHE A 469 1.30 3.94 -15.24
CA PHE A 469 1.20 2.99 -14.13
C PHE A 469 0.00 3.32 -13.22
N GLY A 470 -0.87 4.23 -13.66
CA GLY A 470 -2.07 4.65 -12.94
C GLY A 470 -1.75 5.48 -11.71
N ASN A 471 -0.65 6.25 -11.71
CA ASN A 471 -0.36 7.20 -10.64
C ASN A 471 -0.84 8.61 -11.00
N LEU A 472 -2.02 8.98 -10.46
CA LEU A 472 -2.68 10.27 -10.64
C LEU A 472 -2.20 11.35 -9.67
N ALA A 473 -1.15 11.07 -8.89
CA ALA A 473 -0.59 12.06 -7.99
C ALA A 473 0.32 13.02 -8.78
N PRO A 474 0.07 14.33 -8.80
CA PRO A 474 1.00 15.31 -9.36
C PRO A 474 2.20 15.57 -8.45
N ARG A 475 3.33 15.91 -9.07
CA ARG A 475 4.54 16.42 -8.40
C ARG A 475 5.25 17.45 -9.27
N ILE A 476 5.52 18.60 -8.67
CA ILE A 476 6.33 19.64 -9.28
C ILE A 476 7.67 19.75 -8.56
N GLU A 477 8.76 19.62 -9.31
CA GLU A 477 10.09 20.05 -8.90
C GLU A 477 10.47 21.35 -9.62
N PHE A 478 10.83 22.38 -8.86
CA PHE A 478 11.23 23.67 -9.43
C PHE A 478 12.33 24.34 -8.62
N THR A 479 13.14 25.18 -9.28
CA THR A 479 14.05 26.10 -8.60
C THR A 479 13.41 27.48 -8.51
N ALA A 480 13.33 28.05 -7.31
CA ALA A 480 12.75 29.37 -7.11
C ALA A 480 13.69 30.47 -7.65
N ASP A 481 13.19 31.33 -8.53
CA ASP A 481 13.95 32.47 -9.07
C ASP A 481 13.96 33.68 -8.12
N THR A 482 13.00 33.73 -7.18
CA THR A 482 12.81 34.83 -6.24
C THR A 482 12.61 34.32 -4.82
N THR A 483 13.08 35.09 -3.84
CA THR A 483 12.73 34.86 -2.43
C THR A 483 11.40 35.51 -2.14
N GLY A 484 10.49 34.77 -1.49
CA GLY A 484 9.17 35.25 -1.08
C GLY A 484 8.07 34.23 -1.36
N PRO A 485 6.81 34.68 -1.31
CA PRO A 485 5.68 33.78 -1.41
C PRO A 485 5.59 33.14 -2.79
N HIS A 486 5.21 31.88 -2.81
CA HIS A 486 4.74 31.14 -3.97
C HIS A 486 3.40 30.52 -3.62
N PHE A 487 2.57 30.29 -4.63
CA PHE A 487 1.22 29.77 -4.45
C PHE A 487 1.06 28.49 -5.23
N VAL A 488 0.38 27.52 -4.64
CA VAL A 488 -0.03 26.29 -5.30
C VAL A 488 -1.55 26.29 -5.35
N ARG A 489 -2.11 25.96 -6.51
CA ARG A 489 -3.52 25.63 -6.66
C ARG A 489 -3.62 24.13 -6.88
N LEU A 490 -4.52 23.50 -6.15
CA LEU A 490 -4.94 22.12 -6.32
C LEU A 490 -6.41 22.14 -6.74
N ALA A 491 -6.75 21.43 -7.80
CA ALA A 491 -8.12 21.27 -8.28
C ALA A 491 -8.28 19.86 -8.86
N ASP A 492 -9.49 19.33 -8.96
CA ASP A 492 -9.69 18.04 -9.63
C ASP A 492 -9.72 18.22 -11.15
N VAL A 493 -9.02 17.36 -11.90
CA VAL A 493 -8.96 17.40 -13.38
C VAL A 493 -10.35 17.30 -14.02
N ASP A 494 -11.21 16.46 -13.44
CA ASP A 494 -12.55 16.16 -13.95
C ASP A 494 -13.66 16.86 -13.13
N ASP A 495 -13.29 17.77 -12.22
CA ASP A 495 -14.19 18.48 -11.30
C ASP A 495 -14.99 17.50 -10.41
N PHE A 496 -14.38 16.36 -10.03
CA PHE A 496 -14.92 15.47 -9.00
C PHE A 496 -14.84 16.14 -7.62
N PHE A 497 -15.88 15.92 -6.82
CA PHE A 497 -15.96 16.45 -5.46
C PHE A 497 -16.76 15.53 -4.53
N GLY A 498 -16.61 15.81 -3.24
CA GLY A 498 -17.26 15.12 -2.13
C GLY A 498 -16.60 13.79 -1.87
N PHE A 499 -17.30 12.73 -2.26
CA PHE A 499 -16.91 11.38 -1.87
C PHE A 499 -15.55 11.01 -2.48
N GLY A 500 -14.60 10.58 -1.64
CA GLY A 500 -13.39 9.90 -2.11
C GLY A 500 -12.38 10.78 -2.85
N THR A 501 -12.44 12.10 -2.68
CA THR A 501 -11.54 13.09 -3.32
C THR A 501 -10.43 13.59 -2.41
N SER A 502 -10.23 12.97 -1.25
CA SER A 502 -9.21 13.43 -0.28
C SER A 502 -7.79 13.04 -0.69
N PHE A 503 -6.79 13.86 -0.40
CA PHE A 503 -5.37 13.53 -0.59
C PHE A 503 -4.50 14.33 0.40
N GLU A 504 -3.22 13.99 0.52
CA GLU A 504 -2.24 14.77 1.28
C GLU A 504 -1.39 15.64 0.34
N PHE A 505 -1.00 16.83 0.78
CA PHE A 505 -0.05 17.72 0.13
C PHE A 505 1.08 18.10 1.08
N TYR A 506 2.32 18.16 0.57
CA TYR A 506 3.48 18.64 1.30
C TYR A 506 4.59 19.18 0.40
N ILE A 507 5.53 19.91 1.02
CA ILE A 507 6.61 20.63 0.34
C ILE A 507 7.95 20.29 0.97
N GLN A 508 8.95 19.96 0.16
CA GLN A 508 10.33 19.69 0.58
C GLN A 508 11.30 20.70 -0.04
N ASP A 509 12.27 21.18 0.73
CA ASP A 509 13.44 21.90 0.23
C ASP A 509 14.52 20.89 -0.16
N LEU A 510 14.81 20.80 -1.46
CA LEU A 510 15.88 19.94 -1.98
C LEU A 510 17.27 20.58 -1.83
N GLY A 511 17.32 21.78 -1.24
CA GLY A 511 18.52 22.55 -1.00
C GLY A 511 18.78 23.59 -2.08
N GLN A 512 19.82 24.38 -1.84
CA GLN A 512 20.32 25.33 -2.82
C GLN A 512 20.79 24.56 -4.05
N THR A 513 20.14 24.80 -5.20
CA THR A 513 20.74 24.45 -6.47
C THR A 513 21.85 25.46 -6.70
N ASP A 514 23.08 25.08 -6.37
CA ASP A 514 24.20 25.79 -6.95
C ASP A 514 24.08 25.55 -8.46
N MET A 515 23.58 26.55 -9.18
CA MET A 515 23.58 26.62 -10.65
C MET A 515 24.98 26.46 -11.28
N PHE A 516 25.99 26.20 -10.46
CA PHE A 516 27.40 25.98 -10.75
C PHE A 516 27.91 24.60 -10.29
N ASP A 517 27.14 23.84 -9.50
CA ASP A 517 27.37 22.45 -9.13
C ASP A 517 26.49 21.58 -10.05
N ALA A 518 26.93 21.46 -11.31
CA ALA A 518 26.17 20.81 -12.36
C ALA A 518 26.14 19.29 -12.21
N ASN A 519 27.04 18.72 -11.42
CA ASN A 519 27.08 17.29 -11.13
C ASN A 519 26.47 16.90 -9.76
N LEU A 520 26.01 17.89 -8.99
CA LEU A 520 25.36 17.75 -7.67
C LEU A 520 26.24 17.04 -6.64
N ASP A 521 27.56 17.21 -6.72
CA ASP A 521 28.50 16.56 -5.79
C ASP A 521 28.79 17.36 -4.51
N GLY A 522 28.19 18.55 -4.40
CA GLY A 522 28.33 19.46 -3.27
C GLY A 522 29.59 20.33 -3.35
N SER A 523 30.33 20.32 -4.46
CA SER A 523 31.53 21.11 -4.67
C SER A 523 31.60 21.74 -6.06
N ILE A 524 31.75 23.07 -6.13
CA ILE A 524 31.96 23.77 -7.40
C ILE A 524 33.40 23.56 -7.88
N ASP A 525 33.61 22.68 -8.84
CA ASP A 525 34.91 22.33 -9.39
C ASP A 525 34.94 22.22 -10.93
N ALA A 526 35.97 21.57 -11.47
CA ALA A 526 36.15 21.44 -12.92
C ALA A 526 35.23 20.38 -13.55
N MET A 527 34.68 19.47 -12.75
CA MET A 527 33.78 18.40 -13.16
C MET A 527 32.40 18.95 -13.51
N ASP A 528 31.95 20.00 -12.82
CA ASP A 528 30.73 20.74 -13.17
C ASP A 528 30.80 21.33 -14.58
N LEU A 529 31.97 21.85 -14.96
CA LEU A 529 32.18 22.41 -16.28
C LEU A 529 32.11 21.34 -17.37
N LEU A 530 32.54 20.10 -17.05
CA LEU A 530 32.48 18.97 -17.96
C LEU A 530 31.04 18.47 -18.13
N GLU A 531 30.28 18.39 -17.04
CA GLU A 531 28.87 17.99 -17.04
C GLU A 531 28.02 19.02 -17.80
N TYR A 532 28.22 20.31 -17.52
CA TYR A 532 27.55 21.39 -18.23
C TYR A 532 27.90 21.42 -19.72
N ALA A 533 29.17 21.17 -20.09
CA ALA A 533 29.60 21.11 -21.49
C ALA A 533 29.09 19.87 -22.24
N ALA A 534 28.91 18.74 -21.55
CA ALA A 534 28.35 17.52 -22.12
C ALA A 534 26.86 17.68 -22.47
N ASN A 535 26.13 18.46 -21.65
CA ASN A 535 24.69 18.71 -21.80
C ASN A 535 24.36 19.99 -22.61
N TRP A 536 25.37 20.69 -23.12
CA TRP A 536 25.18 21.94 -23.88
C TRP A 536 24.69 21.68 -25.32
N GLY A 537 23.38 21.54 -25.49
CA GLY A 537 22.72 21.62 -26.78
C GLY A 537 22.68 23.06 -27.27
N GLY A 538 23.66 23.48 -28.09
CA GLY A 538 23.84 24.88 -28.52
C GLY A 538 22.57 25.60 -29.02
N PRO A 539 22.61 26.94 -29.12
CA PRO A 539 21.39 27.75 -29.28
C PRO A 539 20.66 27.43 -30.60
N THR A 540 19.39 27.05 -30.50
CA THR A 540 18.47 27.03 -31.64
C THR A 540 17.88 28.43 -31.83
N LYS A 541 17.63 28.82 -33.09
CA LYS A 541 17.29 30.20 -33.48
C LYS A 541 15.95 30.73 -32.96
N GLU A 542 15.16 29.93 -32.26
CA GLU A 542 13.79 30.27 -31.84
C GLU A 542 13.60 30.42 -30.33
N ASP A 543 14.60 30.11 -29.50
CA ASP A 543 14.46 30.23 -28.05
C ASP A 543 14.70 31.68 -27.59
N ARG A 544 13.63 32.35 -27.16
CA ARG A 544 13.64 33.68 -26.51
C ARG A 544 13.30 33.60 -25.01
N SER A 545 13.41 32.43 -24.40
CA SER A 545 13.29 32.30 -22.94
C SER A 545 14.46 32.99 -22.23
N PRO A 546 14.31 33.39 -20.94
CA PRO A 546 15.38 34.03 -20.17
C PRO A 546 16.65 33.16 -20.00
N ARG A 547 16.62 31.88 -20.40
CA ARG A 547 17.73 30.92 -20.30
C ARG A 547 19.02 31.37 -21.03
N VAL A 548 18.95 32.32 -21.96
CA VAL A 548 20.10 32.71 -22.81
C VAL A 548 20.89 33.94 -22.34
N GLN A 549 20.58 34.56 -21.20
CA GLN A 549 21.46 35.63 -20.64
C GLN A 549 22.61 35.12 -19.74
N VAL A 550 22.85 33.81 -19.68
CA VAL A 550 23.98 33.21 -18.97
C VAL A 550 25.12 32.91 -19.94
N ASN A 551 25.82 33.92 -20.48
CA ASN A 551 26.94 33.63 -21.40
C ASN A 551 28.16 34.56 -21.33
N SER A 552 28.31 35.31 -20.24
CA SER A 552 29.58 36.05 -20.01
C SER A 552 29.84 36.32 -18.53
N LYS A 553 28.79 36.59 -17.75
CA LYS A 553 28.89 36.73 -16.29
C LYS A 553 29.28 35.41 -15.61
N PHE A 554 28.63 34.30 -15.98
CA PHE A 554 28.91 32.93 -15.52
C PHE A 554 30.38 32.52 -15.72
N LEU A 555 30.90 32.69 -16.94
CA LEU A 555 32.30 32.38 -17.26
C LEU A 555 33.29 33.27 -16.47
N LEU A 556 32.94 34.53 -16.23
CA LEU A 556 33.76 35.49 -15.48
C LEU A 556 33.77 35.19 -13.97
N GLU A 557 32.67 34.72 -13.39
CA GLU A 557 32.55 34.34 -11.98
C GLU A 557 33.32 33.02 -11.71
N MET A 558 33.18 32.00 -12.57
CA MET A 558 33.94 30.75 -12.47
C MET A 558 35.46 30.96 -12.59
N ILE A 559 35.91 31.79 -13.53
CA ILE A 559 37.33 32.12 -13.68
C ILE A 559 37.87 32.86 -12.44
N ARG A 560 37.02 33.59 -11.69
CA ARG A 560 37.44 34.23 -10.44
C ARG A 560 37.59 33.20 -9.32
N ASN A 561 36.66 32.26 -9.18
CA ASN A 561 36.72 31.23 -8.13
C ASN A 561 37.85 30.22 -8.36
N LEU A 562 38.08 29.78 -9.60
CA LEU A 562 39.20 28.87 -9.95
C LEU A 562 40.59 29.52 -9.83
N LYS A 563 40.69 30.86 -9.76
CA LYS A 563 41.95 31.57 -9.54
C LYS A 563 42.25 31.83 -8.05
N GLY A 564 41.33 31.47 -7.16
CA GLY A 564 41.46 31.65 -5.71
C GLY A 564 42.08 30.46 -4.97
N ASN A 565 42.22 29.30 -5.62
CA ASN A 565 42.82 28.08 -5.07
C ASN A 565 44.21 27.80 -5.65
#